data_AF-E1QUL0-F1
#
_entry.id   AF-E1QUL0-F1
#
_cell.length_a   1.000
_cell.length_b   1.000
_cell.length_c   1.000
_cell.angle_alpha   90.00
_cell.angle_beta   90.00
_cell.angle_gamma   90.00
#
_symmetry.space_group_name_H-M   'P 1'
#
loop_
_entity.id
_entity.type
_entity.pdbx_description
1 polymer ?
#
loop_
_entity_poly.entity_id
_entity_poly.type
_entity_poly.pdbx_seq_one_letter_code
_entity_poly.pdbx_strand_id
1 'polypeptide(L)' 'MSSEGEEWQFPEDWEYSGGVPERLLKIRAKCPYCGHVFEVEMGESWYNMGISIACPKCGRQFSISMYGEVVGEVKKTAKK' A
#
# COMPACT_ATOMS: atom_id res chain seq x y z
N MET A 1 23.98 8.57 48.64
CA MET A 1 22.52 8.57 48.74
C MET A 1 22.05 9.36 47.53
N SER A 2 21.93 8.76 46.34
CA SER A 2 20.82 7.87 45.89
C SER A 2 19.50 8.60 46.10
N SER A 3 18.86 9.16 45.07
CA SER A 3 17.89 8.51 44.16
C SER A 3 17.05 9.70 43.62
N GLU A 4 16.47 9.80 42.43
CA GLU A 4 16.00 8.84 41.44
C GLU A 4 16.10 9.54 40.07
N GLY A 5 16.75 8.89 39.11
CA GLY A 5 16.53 9.23 37.71
C GLY A 5 15.15 8.74 37.33
N GLU A 6 14.31 9.62 36.78
CA GLU A 6 13.05 9.23 36.16
C GLU A 6 13.36 8.33 34.96
N GLU A 7 13.34 7.04 35.24
CA GLU A 7 13.44 5.96 34.27
C GLU A 7 12.17 6.01 33.43
N TRP A 8 12.27 6.67 32.28
CA TRP A 8 11.26 6.63 31.22
C TRP A 8 11.12 5.18 30.76
N GLN A 9 10.27 4.42 31.45
CA GLN A 9 9.81 3.11 31.02
C GLN A 9 8.82 3.33 29.89
N PHE A 10 9.33 3.35 28.65
CA PHE A 10 8.49 3.12 27.48
C PHE A 10 7.76 1.79 27.71
N PRO A 11 6.42 1.76 27.75
CA PRO A 11 5.70 0.50 27.85
C PRO A 11 6.07 -0.35 26.64
N GLU A 12 6.56 -1.56 26.93
CA GLU A 12 7.02 -2.60 25.99
C GLU A 12 5.87 -3.19 25.13
N ASP A 13 4.72 -2.50 25.13
CA ASP A 13 3.47 -2.88 24.44
C ASP A 13 3.20 -1.95 23.25
N TRP A 14 4.23 -1.29 22.71
CA TRP A 14 4.18 -0.93 21.30
C TRP A 14 4.36 -2.24 20.48
N GLU A 15 3.39 -3.15 20.60
CA GLU A 15 3.15 -4.08 19.52
C GLU A 15 2.77 -3.21 18.34
N TYR A 16 3.81 -2.84 17.56
CA TYR A 16 3.73 -2.26 16.24
C TYR A 16 2.66 -3.05 15.52
N SER A 17 1.44 -2.52 15.56
CA SER A 17 0.24 -3.23 15.15
C SER A 17 0.39 -3.40 13.65
N GLY A 18 0.97 -4.55 13.29
CA GLY A 18 1.32 -4.91 11.94
C GLY A 18 0.11 -4.61 11.08
N GLY A 19 0.27 -3.63 10.19
CA GLY A 19 -0.80 -3.03 9.43
C GLY A 19 -1.76 -4.11 8.94
N VAL A 20 -3.05 -3.88 9.19
CA VAL A 20 -4.21 -4.68 8.75
C VAL A 20 -3.85 -5.44 7.48
N PRO A 21 -4.04 -6.78 7.40
CA PRO A 21 -3.64 -7.55 6.23
C PRO A 21 -4.23 -6.90 4.98
N GLU A 22 -3.37 -6.20 4.24
CA GLU A 22 -3.82 -5.38 3.13
C GLU A 22 -4.41 -6.31 2.09
N ARG A 23 -5.69 -6.13 1.78
CA ARG A 23 -6.31 -6.81 0.66
C ARG A 23 -5.60 -6.34 -0.60
N LEU A 24 -4.88 -7.23 -1.24
CA LEU A 24 -4.24 -6.91 -2.51
C LEU A 24 -5.31 -6.90 -3.59
N LEU A 25 -5.47 -5.77 -4.25
CA LEU A 25 -6.30 -5.63 -5.43
C LEU A 25 -5.41 -5.76 -6.66
N LYS A 26 -5.94 -6.40 -7.70
CA LYS A 26 -5.37 -6.37 -9.04
C LYS A 26 -6.00 -5.19 -9.76
N ILE A 27 -5.19 -4.20 -10.10
CA ILE A 27 -5.63 -2.99 -10.78
C ILE A 27 -5.00 -2.95 -12.16
N ARG A 28 -5.81 -2.70 -13.17
CA ARG A 28 -5.37 -2.47 -14.54
C ARG A 28 -5.21 -0.96 -14.73
N ALA A 29 -3.98 -0.50 -14.81
CA ALA A 29 -3.63 0.90 -14.98
C ALA A 29 -3.38 1.23 -16.46
N LYS A 30 -3.97 2.32 -16.95
CA LYS A 30 -3.71 2.85 -18.28
C LYS A 30 -2.95 4.17 -18.19
N CYS A 31 -1.72 4.20 -18.70
CA CYS A 31 -0.95 5.44 -18.69
C CYS A 31 -1.56 6.46 -19.67
N PRO A 32 -1.94 7.67 -19.22
CA PRO A 32 -2.52 8.71 -20.08
C PRO A 32 -1.48 9.33 -21.04
N TYR A 33 -0.18 9.19 -20.73
CA TYR A 33 0.88 9.81 -21.53
C TYR A 33 1.34 8.95 -22.70
N CYS A 34 1.48 7.63 -22.51
CA CYS A 34 2.00 6.72 -23.53
C CYS A 34 0.95 5.72 -24.03
N GLY A 35 -0.25 5.70 -23.43
CA GLY A 35 -1.34 4.78 -23.76
C GLY A 35 -1.10 3.32 -23.36
N HIS A 36 0.00 3.03 -22.66
CA HIS A 36 0.33 1.68 -22.24
C HIS A 36 -0.59 1.22 -21.10
N VAL A 37 -1.15 0.03 -21.25
CA VAL A 37 -2.02 -0.60 -20.25
C VAL A 37 -1.25 -1.75 -19.61
N PHE A 38 -1.21 -1.78 -18.29
CA PHE A 38 -0.52 -2.80 -17.51
C PHE A 38 -1.31 -3.13 -16.24
N GLU A 39 -1.04 -4.28 -15.66
CA GLU A 39 -1.69 -4.72 -14.42
C GLU A 39 -0.69 -4.57 -13.26
N VAL A 40 -1.16 -4.04 -12.15
CA VAL A 40 -0.41 -3.90 -10.90
C VAL A 40 -1.21 -4.50 -9.75
N GLU A 41 -0.50 -5.11 -8.81
CA GLU A 41 -1.07 -5.62 -7.58
C GLU A 41 -0.68 -4.67 -6.45
N MET A 42 -1.65 -4.11 -5.75
CA MET A 42 -1.39 -3.20 -4.62
C MET A 42 -2.53 -3.26 -3.61
N GLY A 43 -2.24 -2.85 -2.38
CA GLY A 43 -3.21 -2.83 -1.30
C GLY A 43 -4.44 -1.99 -1.64
N GLU A 44 -5.62 -2.46 -1.24
CA GLU A 44 -6.88 -1.72 -1.30
C GLU A 44 -6.75 -0.37 -0.60
N SER A 45 -6.00 -0.31 0.50
CA SER A 45 -5.69 0.92 1.23
C SER A 45 -4.91 1.89 0.35
N TRP A 46 -3.90 1.43 -0.38
CA TRP A 46 -3.13 2.25 -1.32
C TRP A 46 -4.03 2.71 -2.48
N TYR A 47 -4.88 1.83 -3.01
CA TYR A 47 -5.83 2.21 -4.07
C TYR A 47 -6.83 3.28 -3.61
N ASN A 48 -7.37 3.14 -2.41
CA ASN A 48 -8.26 4.14 -1.81
C ASN A 48 -7.53 5.43 -1.45
N MET A 49 -6.25 5.34 -1.08
CA MET A 49 -5.41 6.51 -0.76
C MET A 49 -5.03 7.36 -1.99
N GLY A 50 -5.28 6.90 -3.21
CA GLY A 50 -4.96 7.73 -4.37
C GLY A 50 -3.48 7.70 -4.76
N ILE A 51 -2.74 6.62 -4.48
CA ILE A 51 -1.29 6.66 -4.72
C ILE A 51 -0.95 6.94 -6.17
N SER A 52 0.20 7.58 -6.38
CA SER A 52 0.77 7.73 -7.71
C SER A 52 1.63 6.53 -8.05
N ILE A 53 1.42 5.94 -9.23
CA ILE A 53 2.27 4.87 -9.76
C ILE A 53 3.07 5.37 -10.96
N ALA A 54 4.27 4.82 -11.14
CA ALA A 54 5.10 5.12 -12.30
C ALA A 54 4.78 4.16 -13.46
N CYS A 55 4.66 4.70 -14.68
CA CYS A 55 4.53 3.87 -15.86
C CYS A 55 5.85 3.13 -16.14
N PRO A 56 5.86 1.80 -16.28
CA PRO A 56 7.08 1.04 -16.59
C PRO A 56 7.63 1.35 -17.99
N LYS A 57 6.81 1.92 -18.88
CA LYS A 57 7.20 2.22 -20.27
C LYS A 57 7.79 3.62 -20.45
N CYS A 58 7.25 4.63 -19.76
CA CYS A 58 7.67 6.03 -19.94
C CYS A 58 8.21 6.70 -18.67
N GLY A 59 8.18 6.01 -17.53
CA GLY A 59 8.67 6.52 -16.25
C GLY A 59 7.82 7.63 -15.63
N ARG A 60 6.75 8.08 -16.29
CA ARG A 60 5.88 9.14 -15.77
C ARG A 60 4.99 8.60 -14.65
N GLN A 61 4.86 9.40 -13.61
CA GLN A 61 3.98 9.11 -12.48
C GLN A 61 2.57 9.63 -12.77
N PHE A 62 1.56 8.87 -12.37
CA PHE A 62 0.16 9.24 -12.49
C PHE A 62 -0.67 8.56 -11.39
N SER A 63 -1.79 9.17 -11.01
CA SER A 63 -2.67 8.65 -9.97
C SER A 63 -3.37 7.37 -10.44
N ILE A 64 -3.14 6.27 -9.72
CA ILE A 64 -3.79 4.99 -10.01
C ILE A 64 -5.30 5.07 -9.86
N SER A 65 -5.84 5.87 -8.94
CA SER A 65 -7.29 5.93 -8.70
C SER A 65 -8.06 6.70 -9.78
N MET A 66 -7.38 7.49 -10.61
CA MET A 66 -7.99 8.15 -11.78
C MET A 66 -7.87 7.32 -13.06
N TYR A 67 -6.78 6.58 -13.22
CA TYR A 67 -6.44 5.89 -14.47
C TYR A 67 -6.32 4.38 -14.34
N GLY A 68 -6.65 3.84 -13.18
CA GLY A 68 -6.63 2.43 -12.84
C GLY A 68 -8.03 1.93 -12.53
N GLU A 69 -8.35 0.75 -13.04
CA GLU A 69 -9.60 0.04 -12.77
C GLU A 69 -9.29 -1.24 -11.97
N VAL A 70 -10.02 -1.50 -10.89
CA VAL A 70 -9.89 -2.75 -10.14
C VAL A 70 -10.47 -3.87 -10.98
N VAL A 71 -9.60 -4.75 -11.50
CA VAL A 71 -10.00 -5.93 -12.29
C VAL A 71 -10.26 -7.16 -11.42
N GLY A 72 -9.82 -7.15 -10.16
CA GLY A 72 -10.17 -8.19 -9.21
C GLY A 72 -9.51 -8.03 -7.85
N GLU A 73 -9.93 -8.85 -6.90
CA GLU A 73 -9.29 -9.00 -5.59
C GLU A 73 -8.35 -10.22 -5.63
N VAL A 74 -7.09 -10.02 -5.25
CA VAL A 74 -6.14 -11.11 -5.01
C VAL A 74 -6.48 -11.67 -3.64
N LYS A 75 -7.49 -12.54 -3.57
CA LYS A 75 -7.76 -13.32 -2.37
C LYS A 75 -6.54 -14.20 -2.10
N LYS A 76 -5.64 -13.74 -1.22
CA LYS A 76 -4.74 -14.65 -0.50
C LYS A 76 -5.66 -15.54 0.32
N THR A 77 -6.01 -16.70 -0.24
CA THR A 77 -6.66 -17.75 0.52
C THR A 77 -5.67 -18.14 1.61
N ALA A 78 -5.91 -17.63 2.82
CA ALA A 78 -5.29 -18.14 4.02
C ALA A 78 -5.73 -19.61 4.12
N LYS A 79 -4.86 -20.49 3.63
CA LYS A 79 -5.07 -21.93 3.69
C LYS A 79 -4.90 -22.30 5.16
N LYS A 80 -6.03 -22.53 5.81
CA LYS A 80 -6.18 -22.97 7.19
C LYS A 80 -5.63 -24.38 7.38
#